data_AF-A0A3Q3B0X8-F1
#
_entry.id   AF-A0A3Q3B0X8-F1
#
_cell.length_a   1.000
_cell.length_b   1.000
_cell.length_c   1.000
_cell.angle_alpha   90.00
_cell.angle_beta   90.00
_cell.angle_gamma   90.00
#
_symmetry.space_group_name_H-M   'P 1'
#
loop_
_entity.id
_entity.type
_entity.pdbx_description
1 polymer ?
#
loop_
_entity_poly.entity_id
_entity_poly.type
_entity_poly.pdbx_seq_one_letter_code
_entity_poly.pdbx_strand_id
1 'polypeptide(L)'
;MGNRGMDDLIPLVNRMQDAFSAIGQNANLDLPQIAVVGGQSAGKSSVLENFVGRDFLPRGSGIVTRRPLVLQLMNSPTEYAEFLHCKGKKFTDFDEVRQEIEAETDRVTGANKGISPVPINLRVYSPHVLNLTLVDLPGMTKVPVGDQPPDIEMQIREMLMQFVTKENCLMLAVSPANSDLANSDALKIAKEVDPQGLRTIGVITKLDLMDEGTDAKDILENKLLPLRRGYIGVVNRSQKDIDGKKDINAAIAAERKFFLTHPAYRHLADRMGTPYLQKVLNQQLTNHIRDTLPGLRSKLQSQLLSIEKEVEEYKNFRPDDPSRKTKALLQMVQQFSVDFEKCIEGSGDQIDTAELSGGARINRIFHERFPFELVKMEFDEKELRKEISYAIKNIHGIRTGLFTPDMAFETIVKRQIGKIKEPCTKCVDMVISELVITVRQCTRKLAQYPMLREEMERIVTQHIRDRESRTKDQVLLLIDIELSYMNTNHEDFIGFANAQQRINQMNKKKTAGNQVIRKGWLTINNISIMKGGAKEYWFVLTAESMSWYKDDEEKEKKYMLPVDNLKLRDVEKGFMSSKHIFALFNTEQRNVYKDYRQLELACESQEDVDAWKASFLRAGVYPERVTVRFV
;
A
#
# COMPACT_ATOMS: atom_id res chain seq x y z
N MET A 1 -28.78 32.71 -39.20
CA MET A 1 -28.22 31.40 -39.61
C MET A 1 -26.82 31.31 -39.02
N GLY A 2 -26.56 30.29 -38.19
CA GLY A 2 -25.26 30.10 -37.51
C GLY A 2 -25.47 29.81 -36.03
N ASN A 3 -25.71 28.54 -35.69
CA ASN A 3 -25.60 27.91 -34.35
C ASN A 3 -26.26 26.52 -34.26
N ARG A 4 -26.80 25.94 -35.36
CA ARG A 4 -27.35 24.57 -35.35
C ARG A 4 -26.41 23.54 -34.71
N GLY A 5 -25.10 23.64 -34.95
CA GLY A 5 -24.12 22.73 -34.33
C GLY A 5 -23.91 22.93 -32.81
N MET A 6 -24.30 24.07 -32.24
CA MET A 6 -24.27 24.31 -30.78
C MET A 6 -25.52 23.76 -30.11
N ASP A 7 -26.68 23.83 -30.76
CA ASP A 7 -27.95 23.31 -30.23
C ASP A 7 -27.91 21.78 -30.04
N ASP A 8 -27.09 21.09 -30.84
CA ASP A 8 -26.89 19.63 -30.82
C ASP A 8 -25.87 19.14 -29.77
N LEU A 9 -25.08 20.04 -29.14
CA LEU A 9 -24.03 19.64 -28.19
C LEU A 9 -24.60 19.03 -26.91
N ILE A 10 -25.68 19.61 -26.39
CA ILE A 10 -26.32 19.12 -25.15
C ILE A 10 -27.00 17.76 -25.39
N PRO A 11 -27.80 17.56 -26.47
CA PRO A 11 -28.30 16.23 -26.83
C PRO A 11 -27.20 15.17 -27.01
N LEU A 12 -26.03 15.53 -27.56
CA LEU A 12 -24.90 14.63 -27.68
C LEU A 12 -24.37 14.18 -26.31
N VAL A 13 -24.12 15.12 -25.39
CA VAL A 13 -23.65 14.82 -24.04
C VAL A 13 -24.67 13.98 -23.27
N ASN A 14 -25.96 14.25 -23.44
CA ASN A 14 -27.03 13.46 -22.80
C ASN A 14 -27.01 12.01 -23.27
N ARG A 15 -26.87 11.75 -24.58
CA ARG A 15 -26.72 10.39 -25.10
C ARG A 15 -25.48 9.67 -24.54
N MET A 16 -24.38 10.41 -24.35
CA MET A 16 -23.18 9.85 -23.70
C MET A 16 -23.47 9.49 -22.24
N GLN A 17 -24.08 10.39 -21.46
CA GLN A 17 -24.48 10.12 -20.07
C GLN A 17 -25.35 8.86 -19.96
N ASP A 18 -26.29 8.66 -20.89
CA ASP A 18 -27.15 7.46 -20.89
C ASP A 18 -26.36 6.19 -21.16
N ALA A 19 -25.47 6.22 -22.15
CA ALA A 19 -24.63 5.08 -22.51
C ALA A 19 -23.76 4.65 -21.33
N PHE A 20 -23.18 5.62 -20.60
CA PHE A 20 -22.37 5.34 -19.41
C PHE A 20 -23.20 4.95 -18.18
N SER A 21 -24.41 5.49 -18.04
CA SER A 21 -25.35 5.11 -16.98
C SER A 21 -25.80 3.66 -17.13
N ALA A 22 -26.08 3.23 -18.38
CA ALA A 22 -26.54 1.89 -18.69
C ALA A 22 -25.49 0.80 -18.37
N ILE A 23 -24.20 1.14 -18.42
CA ILE A 23 -23.09 0.22 -18.08
C ILE A 23 -22.67 0.31 -16.60
N GLY A 24 -23.32 1.16 -15.79
CA GLY A 24 -23.01 1.33 -14.36
C GLY A 24 -21.71 2.09 -14.07
N GLN A 25 -21.09 2.76 -15.06
CA GLN A 25 -19.78 3.41 -14.93
C GLN A 25 -19.82 4.95 -14.83
N ASN A 26 -20.89 5.52 -14.28
CA ASN A 26 -21.05 6.99 -14.19
C ASN A 26 -19.97 7.70 -13.36
N ALA A 27 -19.21 6.99 -12.53
CA ALA A 27 -18.22 7.61 -11.65
C ALA A 27 -16.96 8.10 -12.39
N ASN A 28 -16.53 7.45 -13.49
CA ASN A 28 -15.16 7.64 -14.01
C ASN A 28 -15.02 8.53 -15.25
N LEU A 29 -16.13 9.04 -15.79
CA LEU A 29 -16.12 9.92 -16.96
C LEU A 29 -16.53 11.34 -16.59
N ASP A 30 -15.65 12.28 -16.90
CA ASP A 30 -15.78 13.70 -16.57
C ASP A 30 -16.64 14.41 -17.61
N LEU A 31 -17.91 14.00 -17.69
CA LEU A 31 -18.86 14.63 -18.61
C LEU A 31 -19.20 16.04 -18.13
N PRO A 32 -19.31 17.02 -19.05
CA PRO A 32 -19.70 18.38 -18.71
C PRO A 32 -21.13 18.40 -18.18
N GLN A 33 -21.32 18.92 -16.97
CA GLN A 33 -22.62 18.96 -16.29
C GLN A 33 -22.70 20.17 -15.35
N ILE A 34 -23.91 20.56 -14.95
CA ILE A 34 -24.13 21.58 -13.93
C ILE A 34 -24.60 20.89 -12.64
N ALA A 35 -23.80 20.95 -11.58
CA ALA A 35 -24.18 20.48 -10.26
C ALA A 35 -24.77 21.62 -9.44
N VAL A 36 -25.98 21.42 -8.91
CA VAL A 36 -26.66 22.39 -8.03
C VAL A 36 -26.26 22.11 -6.59
N VAL A 37 -25.59 23.06 -5.96
CA VAL A 37 -25.04 22.93 -4.60
C VAL A 37 -25.61 24.02 -3.72
N GLY A 38 -26.01 23.66 -2.51
CA GLY A 38 -26.47 24.62 -1.51
C GLY A 38 -27.05 23.96 -0.27
N GLY A 39 -27.14 24.73 0.80
CA GLY A 39 -27.71 24.28 2.07
C GLY A 39 -29.15 23.77 1.92
N GLN A 40 -29.63 23.06 2.93
CA GLN A 40 -31.04 22.73 3.05
C GLN A 40 -31.89 24.02 2.99
N SER A 41 -33.02 23.98 2.28
CA SER A 41 -33.95 25.12 2.16
C SER A 41 -33.39 26.39 1.50
N ALA A 42 -32.22 26.33 0.84
CA ALA A 42 -31.66 27.41 0.03
C ALA A 42 -32.47 27.73 -1.24
N GLY A 43 -33.47 26.90 -1.58
CA GLY A 43 -34.32 27.08 -2.76
C GLY A 43 -33.83 26.37 -4.03
N LYS A 44 -32.96 25.36 -3.91
CA LYS A 44 -32.45 24.55 -5.04
C LYS A 44 -33.57 23.97 -5.91
N SER A 45 -34.48 23.21 -5.28
CA SER A 45 -35.60 22.57 -5.97
C SER A 45 -36.52 23.59 -6.62
N SER A 46 -36.78 24.73 -5.96
CA SER A 46 -37.57 25.83 -6.53
C SER A 46 -36.94 26.45 -7.77
N VAL A 47 -35.61 26.59 -7.81
CA VAL A 47 -34.89 27.06 -9.01
C VAL A 47 -35.05 26.07 -10.17
N LEU A 48 -34.94 24.78 -9.89
CA LEU A 48 -35.12 23.72 -10.89
C LEU A 48 -36.56 23.62 -11.42
N GLU A 49 -37.56 23.72 -10.55
CA GLU A 49 -38.98 23.72 -10.92
C GLU A 49 -39.35 24.97 -11.72
N ASN A 50 -38.78 26.12 -11.38
CA ASN A 50 -38.93 27.33 -12.17
C ASN A 50 -38.33 27.20 -13.58
N PHE A 51 -37.35 26.30 -13.78
CA PHE A 51 -36.86 26.01 -15.13
C PHE A 51 -37.84 25.19 -15.95
N VAL A 52 -38.49 24.21 -15.34
CA VAL A 52 -39.47 23.34 -16.02
C VAL A 52 -40.83 24.00 -16.17
N GLY A 53 -41.18 24.89 -15.25
CA GLY A 53 -42.51 25.49 -15.17
C GLY A 53 -43.57 24.60 -14.51
N ARG A 54 -43.15 23.50 -13.87
CA ARG A 54 -44.01 22.51 -13.22
C ARG A 54 -43.44 22.15 -11.85
N ASP A 55 -44.33 21.80 -10.92
CA ASP A 55 -43.94 21.24 -9.62
C ASP A 55 -43.81 19.72 -9.76
N PHE A 56 -42.60 19.18 -9.65
CA PHE A 56 -42.35 17.73 -9.82
C PHE A 56 -41.29 17.20 -8.87
N LEU A 57 -40.60 18.08 -8.15
CA LEU A 57 -39.65 17.65 -7.13
C LEU A 57 -40.39 17.38 -5.82
N PRO A 58 -39.94 16.40 -5.03
CA PRO A 58 -40.48 16.17 -3.69
C PRO A 58 -40.39 17.44 -2.85
N ARG A 59 -41.30 17.61 -1.88
CA ARG A 59 -41.28 18.73 -0.91
C ARG A 59 -41.59 18.20 0.48
N GLY A 60 -40.84 18.64 1.49
CA GLY A 60 -41.07 18.24 2.87
C GLY A 60 -40.08 18.83 3.87
N SER A 61 -40.33 18.61 5.16
CA SER A 61 -39.39 18.95 6.23
C SER A 61 -38.29 17.88 6.34
N GLY A 62 -37.02 18.31 6.36
CA GLY A 62 -35.86 17.39 6.38
C GLY A 62 -35.10 17.34 5.05
N ILE A 63 -34.26 16.33 4.85
CA ILE A 63 -33.56 16.11 3.57
C ILE A 63 -34.58 15.58 2.56
N VAL A 64 -34.96 16.44 1.63
CA VAL A 64 -35.95 16.12 0.59
C VAL A 64 -35.30 15.35 -0.56
N THR A 65 -34.21 15.87 -1.11
CA THR A 65 -33.38 15.19 -2.12
C THR A 65 -32.41 14.24 -1.41
N ARG A 66 -32.73 12.94 -1.35
CA ARG A 66 -31.88 11.89 -0.70
C ARG A 66 -30.98 11.13 -1.67
N ARG A 67 -31.22 11.27 -2.98
CA ARG A 67 -30.42 10.73 -4.07
C ARG A 67 -30.14 11.85 -5.07
N PRO A 68 -28.97 11.89 -5.72
CA PRO A 68 -28.73 12.83 -6.82
C PRO A 68 -29.80 12.66 -7.92
N LEU A 69 -30.34 13.75 -8.43
CA LEU A 69 -31.28 13.73 -9.55
C LEU A 69 -30.63 14.36 -10.77
N VAL A 70 -30.34 13.56 -11.78
CA VAL A 70 -29.85 14.04 -13.09
C VAL A 70 -31.08 14.38 -13.93
N LEU A 71 -31.36 15.67 -14.03
CA LEU A 71 -32.47 16.25 -14.76
C LEU A 71 -31.99 16.71 -16.15
N GLN A 72 -32.48 16.07 -17.19
CA GLN A 72 -32.24 16.42 -18.58
C GLN A 72 -33.48 17.12 -19.15
N LEU A 73 -33.39 18.43 -19.33
CA LEU A 73 -34.41 19.23 -20.00
C LEU A 73 -34.17 19.18 -21.50
N MET A 74 -35.21 18.84 -22.25
CA MET A 74 -35.18 18.68 -23.70
C MET A 74 -36.28 19.55 -24.32
N ASN A 75 -35.89 20.47 -25.19
CA ASN A 75 -36.87 21.25 -25.94
C ASN A 75 -37.60 20.33 -26.93
N SER A 76 -38.93 20.25 -26.81
CA SER A 76 -39.78 19.38 -27.62
C SER A 76 -41.17 19.99 -27.77
N PRO A 77 -41.85 19.83 -28.91
CA PRO A 77 -43.22 20.33 -29.08
C PRO A 77 -44.24 19.66 -28.14
N THR A 78 -43.94 18.46 -27.62
CA THR A 78 -44.82 17.71 -26.71
C THR A 78 -44.25 17.68 -25.30
N GLU A 79 -45.08 18.04 -24.32
CA GLU A 79 -44.71 18.00 -22.90
C GLU A 79 -44.93 16.62 -22.27
N TYR A 80 -43.86 15.98 -21.79
CA TYR A 80 -43.90 14.73 -21.03
C TYR A 80 -42.56 14.47 -20.32
N ALA A 81 -42.55 13.57 -19.34
CA ALA A 81 -41.35 13.10 -18.68
C ALA A 81 -41.12 11.59 -18.87
N GLU A 82 -39.87 11.16 -18.80
CA GLU A 82 -39.46 9.75 -18.88
C GLU A 82 -38.29 9.48 -17.94
N PHE A 83 -38.34 8.37 -17.20
CA PHE A 83 -37.25 7.92 -16.35
C PHE A 83 -36.42 6.84 -17.02
N LEU A 84 -35.11 6.82 -16.72
CA LEU A 84 -34.21 5.79 -17.26
C LEU A 84 -34.56 4.38 -16.75
N HIS A 85 -35.09 4.24 -15.54
CA HIS A 85 -35.50 2.95 -14.96
C HIS A 85 -36.90 2.49 -15.41
N CYS A 86 -37.69 3.38 -16.01
CA CYS A 86 -39.04 3.12 -16.53
C CYS A 86 -39.13 3.43 -18.04
N LYS A 87 -38.18 2.93 -18.84
CA LYS A 87 -38.11 3.19 -20.28
C LYS A 87 -39.41 2.82 -20.99
N GLY A 88 -39.89 3.72 -21.85
CA GLY A 88 -41.11 3.52 -22.63
C GLY A 88 -42.40 4.00 -21.95
N LYS A 89 -42.39 4.30 -20.65
CA LYS A 89 -43.51 4.94 -19.96
C LYS A 89 -43.36 6.46 -20.03
N LYS A 90 -44.31 7.13 -20.70
CA LYS A 90 -44.38 8.59 -20.75
C LYS A 90 -45.29 9.11 -19.64
N PHE A 91 -44.75 9.94 -18.78
CA PHE A 91 -45.50 10.61 -17.71
C PHE A 91 -45.98 11.96 -18.22
N THR A 92 -47.29 12.18 -18.24
CA THR A 92 -47.89 13.47 -18.62
C THR A 92 -48.34 14.27 -17.41
N ASP A 93 -48.56 13.61 -16.27
CA ASP A 93 -48.84 14.25 -14.99
C ASP A 93 -47.55 14.35 -14.16
N PHE A 94 -47.17 15.57 -13.78
CA PHE A 94 -45.97 15.83 -13.00
C PHE A 94 -46.14 15.51 -11.50
N ASP A 95 -47.38 15.35 -11.01
CA ASP A 95 -47.61 14.80 -9.68
C ASP A 95 -47.26 13.30 -9.64
N GLU A 96 -47.50 12.54 -10.72
CA GLU A 96 -47.01 11.16 -10.86
C GLU A 96 -45.48 11.10 -10.93
N VAL A 97 -44.84 12.06 -11.62
CA VAL A 97 -43.37 12.17 -11.67
C VAL A 97 -42.81 12.38 -10.26
N ARG A 98 -43.44 13.23 -9.45
CA ARG A 98 -43.04 13.46 -8.05
C ARG A 98 -43.14 12.19 -7.22
N GLN A 99 -44.29 11.51 -7.29
CA GLN A 99 -44.52 10.25 -6.57
C GLN A 99 -43.54 9.16 -6.99
N GLU A 100 -43.22 9.07 -8.28
CA GLU A 100 -42.23 8.12 -8.81
C GLU A 100 -40.82 8.42 -8.29
N ILE A 101 -40.41 9.70 -8.20
CA ILE A 101 -39.11 10.07 -7.59
C ILE A 101 -39.06 9.63 -6.13
N GLU A 102 -40.12 9.87 -5.37
CA GLU A 102 -40.21 9.47 -3.95
C GLU A 102 -40.14 7.95 -3.80
N ALA A 103 -40.97 7.22 -4.56
CA ALA A 103 -41.01 5.76 -4.57
C ALA A 103 -39.67 5.14 -4.96
N GLU A 104 -39.04 5.65 -6.02
CA GLU A 104 -37.73 5.18 -6.47
C GLU A 104 -36.61 5.51 -5.48
N THR A 105 -36.73 6.62 -4.76
CA THR A 105 -35.82 6.98 -3.69
C THR A 105 -35.95 6.00 -2.53
N ASP A 106 -37.17 5.78 -2.03
CA ASP A 106 -37.45 4.88 -0.91
C ASP A 106 -37.12 3.42 -1.22
N ARG A 107 -37.27 2.99 -2.48
CA ARG A 107 -36.89 1.65 -2.94
C ARG A 107 -35.40 1.36 -2.70
N VAL A 108 -34.53 2.35 -2.82
CA VAL A 108 -33.07 2.20 -2.69
C VAL A 108 -32.56 2.58 -1.31
N THR A 109 -33.06 3.66 -0.71
CA THR A 109 -32.57 4.17 0.58
C THR A 109 -33.35 3.64 1.78
N GLY A 110 -34.48 2.98 1.56
CA GLY A 110 -35.42 2.58 2.60
C GLY A 110 -36.15 3.76 3.23
N ALA A 111 -37.10 3.47 4.12
CA ALA A 111 -37.90 4.49 4.80
C ALA A 111 -37.13 5.31 5.86
N ASN A 112 -35.93 4.85 6.27
CA ASN A 112 -35.16 5.41 7.40
C ASN A 112 -34.36 6.70 7.03
N LYS A 113 -34.84 7.49 6.07
CA LYS A 113 -34.22 8.78 5.66
C LYS A 113 -32.73 8.71 5.28
N GLY A 114 -32.24 7.54 4.87
CA GLY A 114 -30.88 7.36 4.36
C GLY A 114 -30.65 8.07 3.02
N ILE A 115 -29.38 8.29 2.67
CA ILE A 115 -28.97 8.84 1.37
C ILE A 115 -28.26 7.78 0.54
N SER A 116 -28.26 7.94 -0.79
CA SER A 116 -27.51 7.05 -1.68
C SER A 116 -26.87 7.86 -2.82
N PRO A 117 -25.60 7.58 -3.19
CA PRO A 117 -24.93 8.28 -4.27
C PRO A 117 -25.42 7.86 -5.66
N VAL A 118 -26.27 6.82 -5.76
CA VAL A 118 -26.79 6.32 -7.03
C VAL A 118 -27.84 7.29 -7.58
N PRO A 119 -27.60 7.94 -8.74
CA PRO A 119 -28.49 8.96 -9.26
C PRO A 119 -29.82 8.40 -9.78
N ILE A 120 -30.84 9.24 -9.82
CA ILE A 120 -32.08 9.04 -10.58
C ILE A 120 -31.96 9.87 -11.86
N ASN A 121 -32.18 9.27 -13.03
CA ASN A 121 -32.11 9.95 -14.32
C ASN A 121 -33.54 10.25 -14.82
N LEU A 122 -33.87 11.53 -14.94
CA LEU A 122 -35.18 12.03 -15.38
C LEU A 122 -35.01 12.92 -16.61
N ARG A 123 -35.74 12.61 -17.68
CA ARG A 123 -35.88 13.48 -18.84
C ARG A 123 -37.20 14.20 -18.82
N VAL A 124 -37.18 15.50 -19.06
CA VAL A 124 -38.39 16.30 -19.24
C VAL A 124 -38.34 16.94 -20.62
N TYR A 125 -39.30 16.56 -21.44
CA TYR A 125 -39.55 17.13 -22.76
C TYR A 125 -40.59 18.23 -22.59
N SER A 126 -40.32 19.46 -23.04
CA SER A 126 -41.30 20.56 -22.98
C SER A 126 -40.96 21.65 -24.01
N PRO A 127 -41.95 22.37 -24.58
CA PRO A 127 -41.67 23.48 -25.50
C PRO A 127 -41.15 24.72 -24.78
N HIS A 128 -41.28 24.77 -23.45
CA HIS A 128 -40.96 25.93 -22.61
C HIS A 128 -39.55 25.89 -22.02
N VAL A 129 -38.79 24.82 -22.26
CA VAL A 129 -37.44 24.63 -21.70
C VAL A 129 -36.36 24.72 -22.78
N LEU A 130 -35.17 25.19 -22.40
CA LEU A 130 -33.97 25.01 -23.21
C LEU A 130 -33.37 23.62 -22.95
N ASN A 131 -32.62 23.11 -23.93
CA ASN A 131 -31.80 21.92 -23.69
C ASN A 131 -30.83 22.24 -22.54
N LEU A 132 -30.90 21.50 -21.44
CA LEU A 132 -30.08 21.75 -20.26
C LEU A 132 -30.00 20.49 -19.40
N THR A 133 -28.82 20.23 -18.84
CA THR A 133 -28.62 19.08 -17.94
C THR A 133 -28.11 19.55 -16.60
N LEU A 134 -28.87 19.22 -15.57
CA LEU A 134 -28.68 19.67 -14.19
C LEU A 134 -28.61 18.44 -13.28
N VAL A 135 -27.74 18.48 -12.30
CA VAL A 135 -27.66 17.48 -11.24
C VAL A 135 -28.09 18.15 -9.94
N ASP A 136 -29.30 17.82 -9.47
CA ASP A 136 -29.73 18.22 -8.12
C ASP A 136 -29.04 17.31 -7.11
N LEU A 137 -28.36 17.92 -6.15
CA LEU A 137 -27.65 17.21 -5.10
C LEU A 137 -28.32 17.44 -3.74
N PRO A 138 -28.21 16.49 -2.80
CA PRO A 138 -28.72 16.66 -1.45
C PRO A 138 -28.23 17.96 -0.81
N GLY A 139 -29.13 18.64 -0.09
CA GLY A 139 -28.79 19.86 0.64
C GLY A 139 -27.95 19.55 1.87
N MET A 140 -26.92 20.36 2.12
CA MET A 140 -26.11 20.23 3.32
C MET A 140 -26.92 20.50 4.58
N THR A 141 -26.73 19.64 5.59
CA THR A 141 -27.34 19.70 6.92
C THR A 141 -26.26 19.58 7.97
N LYS A 142 -26.25 20.47 8.97
CA LYS A 142 -25.23 20.50 10.05
C LYS A 142 -25.57 19.62 11.25
N VAL A 143 -26.84 19.25 11.39
CA VAL A 143 -27.32 18.44 12.52
C VAL A 143 -28.21 17.33 11.97
N PRO A 144 -27.95 16.06 12.33
CA PRO A 144 -28.82 14.95 11.93
C PRO A 144 -30.20 15.12 12.56
N VAL A 145 -31.25 14.87 11.78
CA VAL A 145 -32.65 14.96 12.24
C VAL A 145 -33.41 13.66 12.00
N GLY A 146 -34.10 13.17 13.03
CA GLY A 146 -34.81 11.89 13.00
C GLY A 146 -33.85 10.70 13.00
N ASP A 147 -34.11 9.69 12.16
CA ASP A 147 -33.32 8.45 12.08
C ASP A 147 -32.05 8.58 11.21
N GLN A 148 -31.60 9.81 10.92
CA GLN A 148 -30.39 10.04 10.14
C GLN A 148 -29.14 9.64 10.94
N PRO A 149 -28.13 9.06 10.29
CA PRO A 149 -26.92 8.67 10.97
C PRO A 149 -26.12 9.92 11.43
N PRO A 150 -25.33 9.81 12.51
CA PRO A 150 -24.64 10.97 13.10
C PRO A 150 -23.61 11.60 12.15
N ASP A 151 -23.14 10.87 11.15
CA ASP A 151 -22.18 11.27 10.12
C ASP A 151 -22.85 11.73 8.81
N ILE A 152 -24.16 12.00 8.80
CA ILE A 152 -24.90 12.38 7.58
C ILE A 152 -24.30 13.60 6.86
N GLU A 153 -23.77 14.58 7.60
CA GLU A 153 -23.10 15.75 7.02
C GLU A 153 -21.88 15.33 6.19
N MET A 154 -21.07 14.40 6.72
CA MET A 154 -19.88 13.87 6.06
C MET A 154 -20.28 13.10 4.81
N GLN A 155 -21.29 12.23 4.89
CA GLN A 155 -21.77 11.45 3.74
C GLN A 155 -22.31 12.34 2.61
N ILE A 156 -23.10 13.39 2.94
CA ILE A 156 -23.59 14.36 1.96
C ILE A 156 -22.42 15.11 1.33
N ARG A 157 -21.46 15.54 2.15
CA ARG A 157 -20.27 16.25 1.66
C ARG A 157 -19.44 15.37 0.74
N GLU A 158 -19.16 14.13 1.11
CA GLU A 158 -18.46 13.16 0.25
C GLU A 158 -19.21 12.95 -1.07
N MET A 159 -20.53 12.79 -1.01
CA MET A 159 -21.37 12.68 -2.20
C MET A 159 -21.24 13.93 -3.09
N LEU A 160 -21.33 15.14 -2.52
CA LEU A 160 -21.13 16.38 -3.27
C LEU A 160 -19.75 16.41 -3.94
N MET A 161 -18.70 16.07 -3.19
CA MET A 161 -17.31 16.08 -3.68
C MET A 161 -17.10 15.13 -4.87
N GLN A 162 -17.80 13.99 -4.94
CA GLN A 162 -17.74 13.10 -6.11
C GLN A 162 -18.19 13.77 -7.42
N PHE A 163 -19.08 14.77 -7.34
CA PHE A 163 -19.54 15.53 -8.50
C PHE A 163 -18.72 16.80 -8.71
N VAL A 164 -18.49 17.59 -7.66
CA VAL A 164 -17.94 18.95 -7.79
C VAL A 164 -16.42 19.02 -7.91
N THR A 165 -15.68 17.96 -7.54
CA THR A 165 -14.22 17.91 -7.72
C THR A 165 -13.82 17.74 -9.19
N LYS A 166 -14.72 17.22 -10.02
CA LYS A 166 -14.51 17.06 -11.47
C LYS A 166 -14.33 18.43 -12.11
N GLU A 167 -13.20 18.64 -12.80
CA GLU A 167 -12.87 19.92 -13.46
C GLU A 167 -13.92 20.33 -14.50
N ASN A 168 -14.54 19.35 -15.15
CA ASN A 168 -15.58 19.55 -16.15
C ASN A 168 -16.97 19.82 -15.53
N CYS A 169 -17.12 19.88 -14.22
CA CYS A 169 -18.39 20.20 -13.56
C CYS A 169 -18.54 21.71 -13.34
N LEU A 170 -19.56 22.32 -13.93
CA LEU A 170 -20.02 23.66 -13.56
C LEU A 170 -20.77 23.58 -12.24
N MET A 171 -20.55 24.54 -11.34
CA MET A 171 -21.21 24.59 -10.04
C MET A 171 -22.22 25.71 -10.01
N LEU A 172 -23.46 25.38 -9.68
CA LEU A 172 -24.51 26.35 -9.39
C LEU A 172 -24.63 26.51 -7.87
N ALA A 173 -23.97 27.52 -7.32
CA ALA A 173 -23.93 27.78 -5.89
C ALA A 173 -25.15 28.59 -5.45
N VAL A 174 -26.16 27.91 -4.91
CA VAL A 174 -27.45 28.50 -4.51
C VAL A 174 -27.38 28.93 -3.05
N SER A 175 -27.54 30.23 -2.80
CA SER A 175 -27.53 30.84 -1.46
C SER A 175 -28.77 31.71 -1.24
N PRO A 176 -29.43 31.66 -0.08
CA PRO A 176 -30.56 32.54 0.19
C PRO A 176 -30.09 33.93 0.65
N ALA A 177 -30.79 34.98 0.21
CA ALA A 177 -30.43 36.37 0.48
C ALA A 177 -30.67 36.81 1.93
N ASN A 178 -31.58 36.15 2.63
CA ASN A 178 -31.90 36.40 4.03
C ASN A 178 -30.90 35.79 5.03
N SER A 179 -29.79 35.25 4.54
CA SER A 179 -28.68 34.76 5.35
C SER A 179 -27.38 35.41 4.89
N ASP A 180 -26.45 35.62 5.83
CA ASP A 180 -25.13 36.16 5.50
C ASP A 180 -24.40 35.24 4.51
N LEU A 181 -23.95 35.82 3.40
CA LEU A 181 -23.24 35.12 2.33
C LEU A 181 -21.94 34.47 2.83
N ALA A 182 -21.29 35.06 3.84
CA ALA A 182 -20.07 34.52 4.44
C ALA A 182 -20.28 33.13 5.07
N ASN A 183 -21.51 32.82 5.48
CA ASN A 183 -21.90 31.53 6.05
C ASN A 183 -22.50 30.56 5.02
N SER A 184 -22.43 30.88 3.72
CA SER A 184 -22.95 30.02 2.66
C SER A 184 -22.10 28.75 2.52
N ASP A 185 -22.70 27.63 2.88
CA ASP A 185 -22.07 26.31 2.70
C ASP A 185 -21.81 26.03 1.20
N ALA A 186 -22.64 26.56 0.29
CA ALA A 186 -22.49 26.41 -1.15
C ALA A 186 -21.17 27.05 -1.65
N LEU A 187 -20.91 28.28 -1.21
CA LEU A 187 -19.73 29.05 -1.59
C LEU A 187 -18.47 28.54 -0.88
N LYS A 188 -18.60 27.98 0.33
CA LYS A 188 -17.50 27.32 1.03
C LYS A 188 -16.99 26.11 0.23
N ILE A 189 -17.89 25.23 -0.22
CA ILE A 189 -17.51 24.10 -1.10
C ILE A 189 -16.95 24.62 -2.42
N ALA A 190 -17.59 25.61 -3.04
CA ALA A 190 -17.11 26.17 -4.30
C ALA A 190 -15.67 26.71 -4.19
N LYS A 191 -15.33 27.44 -3.13
CA LYS A 191 -13.96 27.93 -2.90
C LYS A 191 -12.94 26.82 -2.67
N GLU A 192 -13.36 25.70 -2.08
CA GLU A 192 -12.49 24.57 -1.81
C GLU A 192 -12.07 23.85 -3.11
N VAL A 193 -13.00 23.69 -4.05
CA VAL A 193 -12.78 22.95 -5.31
C VAL A 193 -12.55 23.83 -6.55
N ASP A 194 -12.88 25.12 -6.46
CA ASP A 194 -12.70 26.15 -7.48
C ASP A 194 -12.28 27.49 -6.84
N PRO A 195 -11.04 27.59 -6.28
CA PRO A 195 -10.59 28.79 -5.56
C PRO A 195 -10.59 30.08 -6.40
N GLN A 196 -10.43 29.93 -7.72
CA GLN A 196 -10.43 31.04 -8.68
C GLN A 196 -11.84 31.40 -9.20
N GLY A 197 -12.88 30.63 -8.82
CA GLY A 197 -14.27 30.86 -9.24
C GLY A 197 -14.47 30.76 -10.75
N LEU A 198 -13.70 29.92 -11.44
CA LEU A 198 -13.70 29.76 -12.90
C LEU A 198 -14.92 29.03 -13.43
N ARG A 199 -15.49 28.12 -12.65
CA ARG A 199 -16.59 27.21 -13.02
C ARG A 199 -17.77 27.31 -12.07
N THR A 200 -17.77 28.30 -11.18
CA THR A 200 -18.83 28.57 -10.20
C THR A 200 -19.73 29.73 -10.66
N ILE A 201 -21.05 29.51 -10.64
CA ILE A 201 -22.10 30.49 -10.91
C ILE A 201 -22.88 30.69 -9.60
N GLY A 202 -22.93 31.94 -9.11
CA GLY A 202 -23.67 32.26 -7.90
C GLY A 202 -25.15 32.50 -8.20
N VAL A 203 -26.05 31.89 -7.42
CA VAL A 203 -27.49 32.17 -7.48
C VAL A 203 -27.97 32.61 -6.11
N ILE A 204 -28.59 33.79 -6.08
CA ILE A 204 -29.15 34.37 -4.85
C ILE A 204 -30.66 34.25 -4.88
N THR A 205 -31.23 33.46 -3.98
CA THR A 205 -32.68 33.22 -3.87
C THR A 205 -33.28 34.06 -2.73
N LYS A 206 -34.61 34.10 -2.59
CA LYS A 206 -35.30 34.73 -1.44
C LYS A 206 -34.99 36.23 -1.24
N LEU A 207 -34.72 36.96 -2.32
CA LEU A 207 -34.46 38.41 -2.27
C LEU A 207 -35.66 39.23 -1.77
N ASP A 208 -36.86 38.67 -1.88
CA ASP A 208 -38.13 39.20 -1.41
C ASP A 208 -38.35 39.03 0.10
N LEU A 209 -37.56 38.18 0.76
CA LEU A 209 -37.64 37.88 2.19
C LEU A 209 -36.50 38.51 3.00
N MET A 210 -35.82 39.51 2.45
CA MET A 210 -34.81 40.29 3.16
C MET A 210 -35.47 41.27 4.14
N ASP A 211 -34.79 41.57 5.24
CA ASP A 211 -35.28 42.52 6.23
C ASP A 211 -35.42 43.92 5.62
N GLU A 212 -36.51 44.62 5.96
CA GLU A 212 -36.76 45.97 5.46
C GLU A 212 -35.57 46.91 5.79
N GLY A 213 -35.05 47.57 4.76
CA GLY A 213 -33.87 48.43 4.87
C GLY A 213 -32.54 47.74 4.54
N THR A 214 -32.55 46.44 4.26
CA THR A 214 -31.37 45.71 3.75
C THR A 214 -31.55 45.34 2.27
N ASP A 215 -30.43 45.18 1.55
CA ASP A 215 -30.42 44.66 0.19
C ASP A 215 -29.15 43.85 -0.10
N ALA A 216 -29.18 43.06 -1.17
CA ALA A 216 -28.08 42.21 -1.63
C ALA A 216 -27.34 42.84 -2.82
N LYS A 217 -27.39 44.18 -2.97
CA LYS A 217 -26.83 44.87 -4.15
C LYS A 217 -25.34 44.59 -4.32
N ASP A 218 -24.56 44.67 -3.24
CA ASP A 218 -23.10 44.44 -3.31
C ASP A 218 -22.75 42.99 -3.66
N ILE A 219 -23.63 42.04 -3.35
CA ILE A 219 -23.50 40.64 -3.75
C ILE A 219 -23.78 40.52 -5.25
N LEU A 220 -24.91 41.04 -5.71
CA LEU A 220 -25.35 40.98 -7.10
C LEU A 220 -24.46 41.79 -8.06
N GLU A 221 -23.82 42.85 -7.59
CA GLU A 221 -22.79 43.61 -8.31
C GLU A 221 -21.40 42.95 -8.26
N ASN A 222 -21.30 41.76 -7.67
CA ASN A 222 -20.09 40.95 -7.60
C ASN A 222 -18.93 41.62 -6.83
N LYS A 223 -19.24 42.47 -5.85
CA LYS A 223 -18.26 43.25 -5.06
C LYS A 223 -17.81 42.54 -3.79
N LEU A 224 -18.75 41.89 -3.08
CA LEU A 224 -18.46 41.28 -1.78
C LEU A 224 -17.58 40.03 -1.91
N LEU A 225 -18.00 39.08 -2.74
CA LEU A 225 -17.24 37.86 -3.04
C LEU A 225 -17.18 37.61 -4.55
N PRO A 226 -16.14 38.06 -5.25
CA PRO A 226 -16.13 38.05 -6.71
C PRO A 226 -16.05 36.61 -7.27
N LEU A 227 -17.02 36.27 -8.12
CA LEU A 227 -17.00 35.08 -8.97
C LEU A 227 -16.78 35.47 -10.43
N ARG A 228 -16.02 34.69 -11.20
CA ARG A 228 -15.74 35.00 -12.62
C ARG A 228 -17.01 34.99 -13.48
N ARG A 229 -18.02 34.21 -13.08
CA ARG A 229 -19.33 34.11 -13.75
C ARG A 229 -20.42 34.93 -13.09
N GLY A 230 -20.10 35.68 -12.04
CA GLY A 230 -21.00 36.59 -11.32
C GLY A 230 -22.12 35.90 -10.54
N TYR A 231 -23.08 36.72 -10.11
CA TYR A 231 -24.27 36.31 -9.37
C TYR A 231 -25.55 36.64 -10.13
N ILE A 232 -26.55 35.78 -9.99
CA ILE A 232 -27.89 35.99 -10.56
C ILE A 232 -28.92 35.85 -9.44
N GLY A 233 -29.69 36.91 -9.23
CA GLY A 233 -30.80 36.96 -8.30
C GLY A 233 -32.05 36.34 -8.89
N VAL A 234 -32.76 35.53 -8.11
CA VAL A 234 -34.04 34.92 -8.49
C VAL A 234 -35.05 35.04 -7.37
N VAL A 235 -36.32 35.24 -7.74
CA VAL A 235 -37.45 35.29 -6.79
C VAL A 235 -38.37 34.12 -7.11
N ASN A 236 -38.49 33.20 -6.16
CA ASN A 236 -39.25 31.97 -6.32
C ASN A 236 -40.67 32.13 -5.75
N ARG A 237 -41.58 31.20 -6.11
CA ARG A 237 -42.89 31.10 -5.46
C ARG A 237 -42.71 30.82 -3.96
N SER A 238 -43.42 31.57 -3.12
CA SER A 238 -43.47 31.31 -1.67
C SER A 238 -44.25 30.04 -1.37
N GLN A 239 -44.16 29.50 -0.14
CA GLN A 239 -44.96 28.33 0.24
C GLN A 239 -46.47 28.60 0.08
N LYS A 240 -46.93 29.81 0.42
CA LYS A 240 -48.33 30.22 0.22
C LYS A 240 -48.71 30.25 -1.26
N ASP A 241 -47.81 30.70 -2.15
CA ASP A 241 -48.05 30.69 -3.59
C ASP A 241 -48.15 29.26 -4.14
N ILE A 242 -47.36 28.32 -3.59
CA ILE A 242 -47.37 26.90 -3.97
C ILE A 242 -48.67 26.24 -3.51
N ASP A 243 -49.05 26.42 -2.24
CA ASP A 243 -50.30 25.90 -1.68
C ASP A 243 -51.52 26.47 -2.42
N GLY A 244 -51.43 27.74 -2.84
CA GLY A 244 -52.41 28.43 -3.68
C GLY A 244 -52.33 28.10 -5.18
N LYS A 245 -51.46 27.16 -5.59
CA LYS A 245 -51.25 26.74 -6.99
C LYS A 245 -51.04 27.91 -7.96
N LYS A 246 -50.28 28.92 -7.56
CA LYS A 246 -49.98 30.08 -8.40
C LYS A 246 -49.29 29.65 -9.70
N ASP A 247 -49.84 30.14 -10.80
CA ASP A 247 -49.33 29.87 -12.15
C ASP A 247 -47.89 30.37 -12.33
N ILE A 248 -47.11 29.62 -13.12
CA ILE A 248 -45.70 29.91 -13.36
C ILE A 248 -45.49 31.22 -14.13
N ASN A 249 -46.37 31.55 -15.09
CA ASN A 249 -46.25 32.79 -15.84
C ASN A 249 -46.54 34.00 -14.95
N ALA A 250 -47.50 33.85 -14.03
CA ALA A 250 -47.75 34.83 -12.99
C ALA A 250 -46.55 34.99 -12.04
N ALA A 251 -45.83 33.90 -11.73
CA ALA A 251 -44.61 33.95 -10.93
C ALA A 251 -43.46 34.69 -11.65
N ILE A 252 -43.21 34.38 -12.92
CA ILE A 252 -42.19 35.06 -13.74
C ILE A 252 -42.53 36.55 -13.93
N ALA A 253 -43.81 36.88 -14.15
CA ALA A 253 -44.27 38.26 -14.23
C ALA A 253 -44.08 39.01 -12.90
N ALA A 254 -44.35 38.35 -11.76
CA ALA A 254 -44.12 38.90 -10.43
C ALA A 254 -42.63 39.11 -10.15
N GLU A 255 -41.77 38.15 -10.52
CA GLU A 255 -40.31 38.25 -10.43
C GLU A 255 -39.80 39.44 -11.25
N ARG A 256 -40.24 39.58 -12.51
CA ARG A 256 -39.86 40.71 -13.36
C ARG A 256 -40.32 42.04 -12.77
N LYS A 257 -41.56 42.09 -12.25
CA LYS A 257 -42.09 43.28 -11.58
C LYS A 257 -41.23 43.64 -10.37
N PHE A 258 -40.89 42.68 -9.51
CA PHE A 258 -40.03 42.89 -8.34
C PHE A 258 -38.72 43.58 -8.72
N PHE A 259 -37.97 43.04 -9.68
CA PHE A 259 -36.69 43.61 -10.08
C PHE A 259 -36.82 45.00 -10.72
N LEU A 260 -37.91 45.29 -11.44
CA LEU A 260 -38.14 46.60 -12.04
C LEU A 260 -38.58 47.65 -11.03
N THR A 261 -39.32 47.26 -9.99
CA THR A 261 -39.85 48.18 -8.97
C THR A 261 -38.90 48.39 -7.81
N HIS A 262 -38.01 47.45 -7.51
CA HIS A 262 -37.11 47.54 -6.36
C HIS A 262 -36.02 48.61 -6.58
N PRO A 263 -35.88 49.62 -5.71
CA PRO A 263 -34.98 50.76 -5.94
C PRO A 263 -33.50 50.34 -6.04
N ALA A 264 -33.08 49.34 -5.27
CA ALA A 264 -31.69 48.86 -5.28
C ALA A 264 -31.33 47.94 -6.46
N TYR A 265 -32.32 47.34 -7.13
CA TYR A 265 -32.09 46.32 -8.18
C TYR A 265 -32.54 46.74 -9.58
N ARG A 266 -33.23 47.88 -9.71
CA ARG A 266 -33.81 48.36 -10.97
C ARG A 266 -32.81 48.43 -12.13
N HIS A 267 -31.57 48.86 -11.88
CA HIS A 267 -30.52 48.93 -12.89
C HIS A 267 -29.93 47.56 -13.26
N LEU A 268 -30.19 46.53 -12.44
CA LEU A 268 -29.75 45.14 -12.67
C LEU A 268 -30.85 44.27 -13.28
N ALA A 269 -32.08 44.76 -13.41
CA ALA A 269 -33.27 43.95 -13.74
C ALA A 269 -33.12 43.09 -15.01
N ASP A 270 -32.36 43.54 -16.01
CA ASP A 270 -32.11 42.78 -17.25
C ASP A 270 -31.09 41.65 -17.11
N ARG A 271 -30.32 41.63 -16.03
CA ARG A 271 -29.35 40.59 -15.67
C ARG A 271 -29.81 39.74 -14.48
N MET A 272 -31.09 39.82 -14.14
CA MET A 272 -31.69 39.10 -13.01
C MET A 272 -32.91 38.30 -13.46
N GLY A 273 -33.34 37.39 -12.61
CA GLY A 273 -34.51 36.55 -12.80
C GLY A 273 -34.24 35.20 -13.45
N THR A 274 -35.21 34.31 -13.31
CA THR A 274 -35.17 32.93 -13.79
C THR A 274 -34.91 32.84 -15.30
N PRO A 275 -35.55 33.64 -16.19
CA PRO A 275 -35.29 33.55 -17.62
C PRO A 275 -33.85 33.91 -18.01
N TYR A 276 -33.25 34.90 -17.33
CA TYR A 276 -31.85 35.25 -17.54
C TYR A 276 -30.92 34.14 -17.07
N LEU A 277 -31.21 33.54 -15.90
CA LEU A 277 -30.46 32.41 -15.36
C LEU A 277 -30.44 31.22 -16.34
N GLN A 278 -31.60 30.82 -16.88
CA GLN A 278 -31.68 29.73 -17.87
C GLN A 278 -30.81 30.01 -19.11
N LYS A 279 -30.88 31.23 -19.64
CA LYS A 279 -30.09 31.65 -20.80
C LYS A 279 -28.58 31.59 -20.51
N VAL A 280 -28.17 32.08 -19.34
CA VAL A 280 -26.76 32.03 -18.92
C VAL A 280 -26.31 30.58 -18.75
N LEU A 281 -27.08 29.73 -18.08
CA LEU A 281 -26.71 28.32 -17.88
C LEU A 281 -26.59 27.56 -19.19
N ASN A 282 -27.52 27.74 -20.12
CA ASN A 282 -27.46 27.11 -21.43
C ASN A 282 -26.23 27.59 -22.22
N GLN A 283 -25.95 28.90 -22.25
CA GLN A 283 -24.77 29.45 -22.91
C GLN A 283 -23.46 28.92 -22.29
N GLN A 284 -23.38 28.91 -20.96
CA GLN A 284 -22.18 28.48 -20.25
C GLN A 284 -21.95 26.97 -20.40
N LEU A 285 -23.01 26.16 -20.33
CA LEU A 285 -22.90 24.72 -20.56
C LEU A 285 -22.47 24.43 -21.99
N THR A 286 -23.04 25.12 -22.98
CA THR A 286 -22.69 24.94 -24.39
C THR A 286 -21.22 25.27 -24.67
N ASN A 287 -20.74 26.41 -24.16
CA ASN A 287 -19.34 26.80 -24.28
C ASN A 287 -18.43 25.80 -23.56
N HIS A 288 -18.81 25.38 -22.36
CA HIS A 288 -18.04 24.45 -21.55
C HIS A 288 -17.95 23.07 -22.21
N ILE A 289 -19.05 22.56 -22.78
CA ILE A 289 -19.05 21.32 -23.58
C ILE A 289 -18.09 21.47 -24.75
N ARG A 290 -18.19 22.56 -25.52
CA ARG A 290 -17.33 22.80 -26.68
C ARG A 290 -15.84 22.77 -26.31
N ASP A 291 -15.48 23.41 -25.21
CA ASP A 291 -14.08 23.56 -24.80
C ASP A 291 -13.51 22.25 -24.20
N THR A 292 -14.36 21.42 -23.58
CA THR A 292 -13.95 20.15 -22.92
C THR A 292 -14.05 18.92 -23.82
N LEU A 293 -14.89 18.93 -24.86
CA LEU A 293 -15.13 17.79 -25.75
C LEU A 293 -13.86 17.24 -26.44
N PRO A 294 -12.89 18.07 -26.90
CA PRO A 294 -11.64 17.55 -27.47
C PRO A 294 -10.82 16.73 -26.46
N GLY A 295 -10.74 17.19 -25.21
CA GLY A 295 -10.05 16.49 -24.12
C GLY A 295 -10.74 15.17 -23.78
N LEU A 296 -12.08 15.19 -23.66
CA LEU A 296 -12.87 13.98 -23.43
C LEU A 296 -12.68 12.95 -24.55
N ARG A 297 -12.68 13.38 -25.81
CA ARG A 297 -12.44 12.49 -26.97
C ARG A 297 -11.06 11.82 -26.87
N SER A 298 -10.01 12.58 -26.55
CA SER A 298 -8.66 12.03 -26.40
C SER A 298 -8.58 11.03 -25.24
N LYS A 299 -9.20 11.33 -24.09
CA LYS A 299 -9.29 10.41 -22.95
C LYS A 299 -9.96 9.09 -23.33
N LEU A 300 -11.11 9.18 -24.01
CA LEU A 300 -11.86 8.01 -24.49
C LEU A 300 -11.07 7.19 -25.51
N GLN A 301 -10.35 7.83 -26.43
CA GLN A 301 -9.49 7.13 -27.40
C GLN A 301 -8.34 6.39 -26.71
N SER A 302 -7.68 7.01 -25.73
CA SER A 302 -6.61 6.35 -24.97
C SER A 302 -7.13 5.16 -24.15
N GLN A 303 -8.30 5.30 -23.51
CA GLN A 303 -8.93 4.19 -22.78
C GLN A 303 -9.35 3.06 -23.72
N LEU A 304 -9.94 3.39 -24.87
CA LEU A 304 -10.30 2.42 -25.91
C LEU A 304 -9.06 1.64 -26.36
N LEU A 305 -7.95 2.32 -26.67
CA LEU A 305 -6.72 1.68 -27.13
C LEU A 305 -6.08 0.76 -26.08
N SER A 306 -6.22 1.09 -24.78
CA SER A 306 -5.82 0.18 -23.70
C SER A 306 -6.67 -1.07 -23.66
N ILE A 307 -7.99 -0.91 -23.74
CA ILE A 307 -8.95 -2.03 -23.69
C ILE A 307 -8.82 -2.89 -24.96
N GLU A 308 -8.59 -2.29 -26.13
CA GLU A 308 -8.41 -3.02 -27.39
C GLU A 308 -7.23 -4.00 -27.35
N LYS A 309 -6.14 -3.66 -26.65
CA LYS A 309 -5.00 -4.58 -26.46
C LYS A 309 -5.42 -5.85 -25.72
N GLU A 310 -6.15 -5.70 -24.62
CA GLU A 310 -6.67 -6.85 -23.86
C GLU A 310 -7.71 -7.61 -24.70
N VAL A 311 -8.65 -6.89 -25.30
CA VAL A 311 -9.73 -7.49 -26.10
C VAL A 311 -9.19 -8.28 -27.29
N GLU A 312 -8.09 -7.86 -27.93
CA GLU A 312 -7.47 -8.62 -29.03
C GLU A 312 -7.05 -10.04 -28.59
N GLU A 313 -6.59 -10.21 -27.34
CA GLU A 313 -6.28 -11.52 -26.77
C GLU A 313 -7.56 -12.38 -26.60
N TYR A 314 -8.68 -11.73 -26.27
CA TYR A 314 -10.00 -12.34 -26.09
C TYR A 314 -10.84 -12.48 -27.37
N LYS A 315 -10.58 -11.76 -28.47
CA LYS A 315 -11.43 -11.77 -29.69
C LYS A 315 -11.59 -13.16 -30.31
N ASN A 316 -10.53 -13.98 -30.24
CA ASN A 316 -10.53 -15.35 -30.75
C ASN A 316 -10.88 -16.37 -29.64
N PHE A 317 -11.51 -15.94 -28.55
CA PHE A 317 -11.91 -16.81 -27.45
C PHE A 317 -13.12 -17.64 -27.83
N ARG A 318 -12.92 -18.96 -27.92
CA ARG A 318 -13.99 -19.96 -27.90
C ARG A 318 -13.80 -20.79 -26.62
N PRO A 319 -14.79 -20.88 -25.72
CA PRO A 319 -14.67 -21.59 -24.44
C PRO A 319 -14.17 -23.04 -24.57
N ASP A 320 -14.48 -23.68 -25.70
CA ASP A 320 -14.22 -25.10 -25.96
C ASP A 320 -13.11 -25.40 -26.96
N ASP A 321 -12.27 -24.43 -27.34
CA ASP A 321 -11.15 -24.70 -28.24
C ASP A 321 -9.99 -25.41 -27.49
N PRO A 322 -9.70 -26.70 -27.78
CA PRO A 322 -8.65 -27.44 -27.09
C PRO A 322 -7.26 -26.85 -27.36
N SER A 323 -7.04 -26.22 -28.52
CA SER A 323 -5.74 -25.68 -28.92
C SER A 323 -5.29 -24.53 -28.00
N ARG A 324 -6.23 -23.69 -27.55
CA ARG A 324 -5.97 -22.62 -26.58
C ARG A 324 -5.73 -23.17 -25.18
N LYS A 325 -6.46 -24.21 -24.75
CA LYS A 325 -6.24 -24.87 -23.45
C LYS A 325 -4.82 -25.46 -23.38
N THR A 326 -4.39 -26.13 -24.44
CA THR A 326 -3.01 -26.66 -24.55
C THR A 326 -1.97 -25.55 -24.60
N LYS A 327 -2.20 -24.47 -25.37
CA LYS A 327 -1.28 -23.32 -25.42
C LYS A 327 -1.15 -22.63 -24.07
N ALA A 328 -2.27 -22.39 -23.37
CA ALA A 328 -2.28 -21.77 -22.05
C ALA A 328 -1.55 -22.64 -21.02
N LEU A 329 -1.79 -23.96 -21.02
CA LEU A 329 -1.07 -24.90 -20.16
C LEU A 329 0.44 -24.82 -20.41
N LEU A 330 0.86 -24.88 -21.69
CA LEU A 330 2.27 -24.83 -22.06
C LEU A 330 2.93 -23.52 -21.65
N GLN A 331 2.27 -22.38 -21.85
CA GLN A 331 2.75 -21.07 -21.41
C GLN A 331 2.90 -21.00 -19.88
N MET A 332 1.91 -21.50 -19.14
CA MET A 332 1.94 -21.50 -17.68
C MET A 332 3.04 -22.41 -17.11
N VAL A 333 3.25 -23.59 -17.71
CA VAL A 333 4.33 -24.50 -17.32
C VAL A 333 5.70 -23.91 -17.65
N GLN A 334 5.88 -23.35 -18.86
CA GLN A 334 7.13 -22.69 -19.24
C GLN A 334 7.46 -21.50 -18.34
N GLN A 335 6.46 -20.67 -18.03
CA GLN A 335 6.65 -19.54 -17.12
C GLN A 335 7.05 -20.00 -15.72
N PHE A 336 6.40 -21.05 -15.20
CA PHE A 336 6.80 -21.65 -13.92
C PHE A 336 8.24 -22.16 -13.94
N SER A 337 8.65 -22.87 -15.00
CA SER A 337 10.02 -23.37 -15.13
C SER A 337 11.05 -22.26 -15.12
N VAL A 338 10.84 -21.21 -15.92
CA VAL A 338 11.74 -20.04 -15.96
C VAL A 338 11.77 -19.32 -14.61
N ASP A 339 10.62 -19.13 -13.96
CA ASP A 339 10.56 -18.48 -12.66
C ASP A 339 11.27 -19.29 -11.57
N PHE A 340 11.11 -20.61 -11.58
CA PHE A 340 11.79 -21.49 -10.64
C PHE A 340 13.31 -21.47 -10.84
N GLU A 341 13.77 -21.55 -12.08
CA GLU A 341 15.19 -21.42 -12.45
C GLU A 341 15.77 -20.08 -11.97
N LYS A 342 15.08 -18.97 -12.25
CA LYS A 342 15.47 -17.63 -11.80
C LYS A 342 15.59 -17.53 -10.27
N CYS A 343 14.67 -18.14 -9.52
CA CYS A 343 14.71 -18.14 -8.06
C CYS A 343 15.86 -18.97 -7.48
N ILE A 344 16.28 -20.04 -8.16
CA ILE A 344 17.39 -20.89 -7.71
C ILE A 344 18.75 -20.32 -8.13
N GLU A 345 18.86 -19.77 -9.34
CA GLU A 345 20.12 -19.22 -9.85
C GLU A 345 20.38 -17.77 -9.44
N GLY A 346 19.34 -17.04 -9.01
CA GLY A 346 19.43 -15.63 -8.62
C GLY A 346 19.35 -14.65 -9.79
N SER A 347 18.78 -15.06 -10.93
CA SER A 347 18.62 -14.26 -12.16
C SER A 347 17.22 -13.62 -12.30
N GLY A 348 16.55 -13.36 -11.17
CA GLY A 348 15.21 -12.77 -11.12
C GLY A 348 15.15 -11.29 -11.55
N ASP A 349 14.08 -10.91 -12.28
CA ASP A 349 13.85 -9.52 -12.73
C ASP A 349 13.45 -8.58 -11.58
N GLN A 350 12.96 -9.14 -10.47
CA GLN A 350 12.61 -8.44 -9.23
C GLN A 350 13.40 -9.07 -8.08
N ILE A 351 14.37 -8.32 -7.56
CA ILE A 351 15.24 -8.76 -6.47
C ILE A 351 14.61 -8.29 -5.15
N ASP A 352 14.26 -9.23 -4.28
CA ASP A 352 13.84 -8.91 -2.92
C ASP A 352 15.06 -8.40 -2.13
N THR A 353 14.97 -7.18 -1.60
CA THR A 353 16.05 -6.52 -0.85
C THR A 353 15.89 -6.68 0.66
N ALA A 354 14.77 -7.23 1.14
CA ALA A 354 14.48 -7.35 2.56
C ALA A 354 14.95 -8.70 3.13
N GLU A 355 14.80 -9.79 2.39
CA GLU A 355 15.08 -11.14 2.87
C GLU A 355 15.87 -11.99 1.86
N LEU A 356 16.71 -12.90 2.38
CA LEU A 356 17.35 -13.94 1.58
C LEU A 356 16.32 -15.00 1.19
N SER A 357 16.23 -15.30 -0.10
CA SER A 357 15.26 -16.26 -0.66
C SER A 357 15.90 -17.23 -1.65
N GLY A 358 15.29 -18.41 -1.81
CA GLY A 358 15.61 -19.37 -2.86
C GLY A 358 17.09 -19.78 -2.86
N GLY A 359 17.76 -19.59 -3.99
CA GLY A 359 19.16 -19.97 -4.19
C GLY A 359 20.13 -19.36 -3.18
N ALA A 360 19.95 -18.09 -2.82
CA ALA A 360 20.85 -17.41 -1.87
C ALA A 360 20.75 -18.01 -0.46
N ARG A 361 19.55 -18.44 -0.07
CA ARG A 361 19.31 -19.09 1.23
C ARG A 361 19.86 -20.52 1.25
N ILE A 362 19.74 -21.25 0.14
CA ILE A 362 20.39 -22.55 -0.04
C ILE A 362 21.92 -22.43 0.06
N ASN A 363 22.51 -21.41 -0.59
CA ASN A 363 23.94 -21.13 -0.51
C ASN A 363 24.39 -20.91 0.95
N ARG A 364 23.64 -20.11 1.70
CA ARG A 364 23.88 -19.88 3.14
C ARG A 364 23.79 -21.16 3.97
N ILE A 365 22.84 -22.04 3.67
CA ILE A 365 22.72 -23.34 4.34
C ILE A 365 24.00 -24.16 4.14
N PHE A 366 24.50 -24.26 2.91
CA PHE A 366 25.69 -25.04 2.61
C PHE A 366 27.00 -24.45 3.16
N HIS A 367 27.16 -23.13 3.12
CA HIS A 367 28.47 -22.51 3.39
C HIS A 367 28.58 -21.84 4.76
N GLU A 368 27.47 -21.50 5.42
CA GLU A 368 27.49 -20.90 6.76
C GLU A 368 26.90 -21.87 7.79
N ARG A 369 25.67 -22.35 7.54
CA ARG A 369 24.93 -23.11 8.57
C ARG A 369 25.47 -24.51 8.76
N PHE A 370 25.73 -25.24 7.69
CA PHE A 370 26.21 -26.62 7.76
C PHE A 370 27.60 -26.72 8.41
N PRO A 371 28.61 -25.92 8.04
CA PRO A 371 29.90 -25.89 8.74
C PRO A 371 29.75 -25.51 10.22
N PHE A 372 28.85 -24.58 10.55
CA PHE A 372 28.57 -24.24 11.94
C PHE A 372 28.02 -25.43 12.74
N GLU A 373 27.06 -26.19 12.20
CA GLU A 373 26.55 -27.39 12.87
C GLU A 373 27.65 -28.46 13.05
N LEU A 374 28.60 -28.55 12.11
CA LEU A 374 29.76 -29.43 12.25
C LEU A 374 30.71 -28.99 13.38
N VAL A 375 31.02 -27.70 13.47
CA VAL A 375 31.91 -27.16 14.52
C VAL A 375 31.24 -27.19 15.90
N LYS A 376 29.93 -26.97 15.96
CA LYS A 376 29.13 -27.04 17.19
C LYS A 376 29.17 -28.44 17.82
N MET A 377 29.49 -29.48 17.05
CA MET A 377 29.85 -30.79 17.61
C MET A 377 31.22 -30.73 18.31
N GLU A 378 31.37 -29.87 19.32
CA GLU A 378 32.55 -29.84 20.15
C GLU A 378 32.66 -31.14 20.94
N PHE A 379 33.89 -31.63 21.06
CA PHE A 379 34.21 -32.78 21.87
C PHE A 379 34.51 -32.30 23.30
N ASP A 380 33.93 -32.95 24.31
CA ASP A 380 34.49 -32.81 25.65
C ASP A 380 35.85 -33.52 25.68
N GLU A 381 36.93 -32.73 25.64
CA GLU A 381 38.30 -33.24 25.67
C GLU A 381 38.55 -34.17 26.86
N LYS A 382 37.89 -33.94 28.00
CA LYS A 382 38.06 -34.79 29.19
C LYS A 382 37.39 -36.13 28.99
N GLU A 383 36.18 -36.15 28.44
CA GLU A 383 35.51 -37.41 28.12
C GLU A 383 36.27 -38.17 27.04
N LEU A 384 36.70 -37.49 25.97
CA LEU A 384 37.45 -38.13 24.89
C LEU A 384 38.75 -38.78 25.40
N ARG A 385 39.49 -38.08 26.27
CA ARG A 385 40.70 -38.65 26.91
C ARG A 385 40.37 -39.87 27.77
N LYS A 386 39.25 -39.85 28.49
CA LYS A 386 38.77 -40.98 29.29
C LYS A 386 38.41 -42.17 28.40
N GLU A 387 37.71 -41.93 27.29
CA GLU A 387 37.36 -42.95 26.29
C GLU A 387 38.60 -43.57 25.66
N ILE A 388 39.58 -42.75 25.24
CA ILE A 388 40.86 -43.23 24.70
C ILE A 388 41.57 -44.10 25.74
N SER A 389 41.62 -43.66 27.01
CA SER A 389 42.26 -44.43 28.08
C SER A 389 41.60 -45.80 28.28
N TYR A 390 40.26 -45.86 28.29
CA TYR A 390 39.54 -47.12 28.38
C TYR A 390 39.72 -47.99 27.14
N ALA A 391 39.69 -47.42 25.94
CA ALA A 391 39.93 -48.17 24.71
C ALA A 391 41.31 -48.84 24.72
N ILE A 392 42.37 -48.10 25.06
CA ILE A 392 43.73 -48.63 25.15
C ILE A 392 43.82 -49.73 26.21
N LYS A 393 43.27 -49.52 27.40
CA LYS A 393 43.31 -50.53 28.49
C LYS A 393 42.53 -51.79 28.13
N ASN A 394 41.36 -51.65 27.54
CA ASN A 394 40.51 -52.79 27.16
C ASN A 394 41.12 -53.61 26.03
N ILE A 395 41.79 -52.97 25.06
CA ILE A 395 42.46 -53.67 23.95
C ILE A 395 43.67 -54.47 24.45
N HIS A 396 44.44 -53.93 25.40
CA HIS A 396 45.55 -54.66 26.02
C HIS A 396 45.08 -55.77 26.98
N GLY A 397 43.92 -55.59 27.61
CA GLY A 397 43.31 -56.55 28.51
C GLY A 397 44.24 -56.91 29.67
N ILE A 398 44.52 -58.21 29.84
CA ILE A 398 45.40 -58.74 30.90
C ILE A 398 46.90 -58.54 30.61
N ARG A 399 47.28 -58.08 29.42
CA ARG A 399 48.69 -57.93 29.01
C ARG A 399 49.14 -56.48 29.22
N THR A 400 50.39 -56.29 29.63
CA THR A 400 51.03 -54.96 29.65
C THR A 400 51.52 -54.61 28.24
N GLY A 401 50.95 -53.54 27.67
CA GLY A 401 51.30 -53.04 26.34
C GLY A 401 52.57 -52.20 26.29
N LEU A 402 53.45 -52.49 25.33
CA LEU A 402 54.63 -51.67 25.03
C LEU A 402 54.35 -50.57 23.98
N PHE A 403 53.27 -50.70 23.19
CA PHE A 403 52.90 -49.78 22.10
C PHE A 403 51.42 -49.40 22.18
N THR A 404 51.04 -48.30 21.52
CA THR A 404 49.62 -47.90 21.43
C THR A 404 48.93 -48.73 20.33
N PRO A 405 47.77 -49.39 20.57
CA PRO A 405 47.12 -50.23 19.57
C PRO A 405 46.38 -49.38 18.52
N ASP A 406 46.54 -49.71 17.24
CA ASP A 406 45.87 -49.03 16.13
C ASP A 406 44.33 -49.11 16.23
N MET A 407 43.81 -50.23 16.74
CA MET A 407 42.37 -50.42 16.98
C MET A 407 41.78 -49.38 17.94
N ALA A 408 42.58 -48.82 18.86
CA ALA A 408 42.11 -47.77 19.77
C ALA A 408 41.85 -46.47 18.99
N PHE A 409 42.76 -46.12 18.08
CA PHE A 409 42.61 -44.98 17.18
C PHE A 409 41.39 -45.18 16.27
N GLU A 410 41.30 -46.32 15.57
CA GLU A 410 40.17 -46.59 14.67
C GLU A 410 38.82 -46.52 15.38
N THR A 411 38.70 -47.16 16.56
CA THR A 411 37.44 -47.19 17.32
C THR A 411 36.98 -45.79 17.71
N ILE A 412 37.90 -44.96 18.20
CA ILE A 412 37.59 -43.60 18.65
C ILE A 412 37.22 -42.71 17.45
N VAL A 413 37.99 -42.76 16.36
CA VAL A 413 37.73 -41.89 15.21
C VAL A 413 36.45 -42.32 14.47
N LYS A 414 36.19 -43.62 14.31
CA LYS A 414 34.91 -44.10 13.75
C LYS A 414 33.72 -43.60 14.57
N ARG A 415 33.84 -43.57 15.90
CA ARG A 415 32.79 -43.03 16.78
C ARG A 415 32.55 -41.54 16.54
N GLN A 416 33.60 -40.76 16.29
CA GLN A 416 33.44 -39.33 16.00
C GLN A 416 32.89 -39.07 14.59
N ILE A 417 33.37 -39.79 13.56
CA ILE A 417 32.82 -39.68 12.19
C ILE A 417 31.32 -40.06 12.18
N GLY A 418 30.92 -41.07 12.95
CA GLY A 418 29.52 -41.48 13.05
C GLY A 418 28.57 -40.37 13.52
N LYS A 419 29.05 -39.40 14.32
CA LYS A 419 28.24 -38.25 14.77
C LYS A 419 27.92 -37.26 13.64
N ILE A 420 28.71 -37.26 12.55
CA ILE A 420 28.52 -36.37 11.39
C ILE A 420 27.21 -36.69 10.63
N LYS A 421 26.66 -37.90 10.79
CA LYS A 421 25.41 -38.33 10.14
C LYS A 421 24.25 -37.37 10.41
N GLU A 422 24.06 -36.95 11.65
CA GLU A 422 22.93 -36.09 12.04
C GLU A 422 23.01 -34.69 11.38
N PRO A 423 24.10 -33.91 11.51
CA PRO A 423 24.24 -32.64 10.80
C PRO A 423 24.06 -32.73 9.29
N CYS A 424 24.55 -33.81 8.66
CA CYS A 424 24.40 -34.02 7.23
C CYS A 424 22.94 -34.24 6.83
N THR A 425 22.20 -35.08 7.57
CA THR A 425 20.76 -35.27 7.32
C THR A 425 19.95 -34.00 7.55
N LYS A 426 20.28 -33.23 8.60
CA LYS A 426 19.66 -31.93 8.91
C LYS A 426 19.94 -30.89 7.81
N CYS A 427 21.13 -30.90 7.21
CA CYS A 427 21.47 -30.05 6.08
C CYS A 427 20.53 -30.32 4.89
N VAL A 428 20.32 -31.60 4.56
CA VAL A 428 19.37 -32.01 3.51
C VAL A 428 17.96 -31.51 3.84
N ASP A 429 17.49 -31.68 5.07
CA ASP A 429 16.15 -31.22 5.50
C ASP A 429 15.95 -29.71 5.31
N MET A 430 16.95 -28.91 5.70
CA MET A 430 16.90 -27.46 5.55
C MET A 430 16.82 -27.03 4.09
N VAL A 431 17.56 -27.71 3.20
CA VAL A 431 17.52 -27.43 1.75
C VAL A 431 16.17 -27.81 1.15
N ILE A 432 15.62 -28.97 1.53
CA ILE A 432 14.30 -29.42 1.06
C ILE A 432 13.20 -28.45 1.49
N SER A 433 13.25 -27.97 2.73
CA SER A 433 12.30 -26.97 3.23
C SER A 433 12.34 -25.69 2.38
N GLU A 434 13.53 -25.20 2.02
CA GLU A 434 13.69 -23.99 1.20
C GLU A 434 13.21 -24.21 -0.24
N LEU A 435 13.46 -25.37 -0.83
CA LEU A 435 12.96 -25.72 -2.16
C LEU A 435 11.43 -25.73 -2.20
N VAL A 436 10.76 -26.30 -1.19
CA VAL A 436 9.29 -26.30 -1.10
C VAL A 436 8.72 -24.89 -0.96
N ILE A 437 9.36 -24.01 -0.19
CA ILE A 437 8.98 -22.60 -0.08
C ILE A 437 9.10 -21.90 -1.44
N THR A 438 10.19 -22.16 -2.17
CA THR A 438 10.44 -21.59 -3.49
C THR A 438 9.35 -22.01 -4.50
N VAL A 439 8.99 -23.31 -4.54
CA VAL A 439 7.89 -23.80 -5.38
C VAL A 439 6.57 -23.08 -5.08
N ARG A 440 6.24 -22.91 -3.80
CA ARG A 440 5.03 -22.18 -3.38
C ARG A 440 5.04 -20.72 -3.80
N GLN A 441 6.20 -20.07 -3.78
CA GLN A 441 6.34 -18.68 -4.23
C GLN A 441 6.14 -18.58 -5.74
N CYS A 442 6.78 -19.44 -6.54
CA CYS A 442 6.62 -19.45 -8.00
C CYS A 442 5.18 -19.75 -8.44
N THR A 443 4.50 -20.70 -7.77
CA THR A 443 3.12 -21.06 -8.09
C THR A 443 2.08 -19.99 -7.73
N ARG A 444 2.42 -18.95 -6.95
CA ARG A 444 1.48 -17.83 -6.69
C ARG A 444 1.07 -17.10 -7.97
N LYS A 445 1.97 -17.01 -8.96
CA LYS A 445 1.67 -16.40 -10.27
C LYS A 445 0.64 -17.21 -11.07
N LEU A 446 0.41 -18.48 -10.73
CA LEU A 446 -0.62 -19.35 -11.32
C LEU A 446 -2.00 -19.18 -10.67
N ALA A 447 -2.20 -18.19 -9.79
CA ALA A 447 -3.47 -17.97 -9.10
C ALA A 447 -4.68 -17.80 -10.05
N GLN A 448 -4.45 -17.41 -11.30
CA GLN A 448 -5.48 -17.33 -12.35
C GLN A 448 -6.12 -18.70 -12.66
N TYR A 449 -5.41 -19.81 -12.42
CA TYR A 449 -5.88 -21.18 -12.63
C TYR A 449 -5.74 -22.01 -11.33
N PRO A 450 -6.71 -21.93 -10.41
CA PRO A 450 -6.60 -22.52 -9.07
C PRO A 450 -6.29 -24.03 -9.07
N MET A 451 -7.00 -24.79 -9.90
CA MET A 451 -6.80 -26.25 -10.01
C MET A 451 -5.43 -26.61 -10.60
N LEU A 452 -4.95 -25.85 -11.58
CA LEU A 452 -3.62 -26.06 -12.16
C LEU A 452 -2.53 -25.76 -11.14
N ARG A 453 -2.71 -24.69 -10.34
CA ARG A 453 -1.78 -24.32 -9.28
C ARG A 453 -1.64 -25.44 -8.24
N GLU A 454 -2.77 -25.97 -7.75
CA GLU A 454 -2.79 -27.06 -6.78
C GLU A 454 -2.07 -28.30 -7.33
N GLU A 455 -2.37 -28.68 -8.57
CA GLU A 455 -1.79 -29.86 -9.19
C GLU A 455 -0.28 -29.70 -9.48
N MET A 456 0.14 -28.50 -9.91
CA MET A 456 1.55 -28.17 -10.11
C MET A 456 2.33 -28.22 -8.79
N GLU A 457 1.80 -27.60 -7.73
CA GLU A 457 2.42 -27.64 -6.40
C GLU A 457 2.53 -29.09 -5.89
N ARG A 458 1.46 -29.89 -6.06
CA ARG A 458 1.41 -31.29 -5.65
C ARG A 458 2.47 -32.14 -6.35
N ILE A 459 2.55 -32.07 -7.69
CA ILE A 459 3.49 -32.87 -8.49
C ILE A 459 4.93 -32.51 -8.14
N VAL A 460 5.27 -31.22 -8.11
CA VAL A 460 6.65 -30.78 -7.87
C VAL A 460 7.07 -31.08 -6.42
N THR A 461 6.19 -30.84 -5.44
CA THR A 461 6.48 -31.15 -4.03
C THR A 461 6.65 -32.65 -3.80
N GLN A 462 5.82 -33.48 -4.44
CA GLN A 462 5.98 -34.93 -4.36
C GLN A 462 7.34 -35.37 -4.95
N HIS A 463 7.71 -34.81 -6.11
CA HIS A 463 9.01 -35.09 -6.71
C HIS A 463 10.17 -34.71 -5.77
N ILE A 464 10.12 -33.54 -5.13
CA ILE A 464 11.13 -33.11 -4.16
C ILE A 464 11.25 -34.11 -3.00
N ARG A 465 10.12 -34.59 -2.44
CA ARG A 465 10.12 -35.59 -1.35
C ARG A 465 10.69 -36.94 -1.78
N ASP A 466 10.38 -37.40 -2.99
CA ASP A 466 10.96 -38.65 -3.51
C ASP A 466 12.48 -38.54 -3.67
N ARG A 467 12.99 -37.34 -4.05
CA ARG A 467 14.42 -37.04 -4.16
C ARG A 467 15.11 -36.83 -2.82
N GLU A 468 14.39 -36.37 -1.79
CA GLU A 468 14.90 -36.21 -0.43
C GLU A 468 15.39 -37.55 0.13
N SER A 469 14.55 -38.60 0.10
CA SER A 469 14.91 -39.92 0.64
C SER A 469 16.18 -40.44 -0.03
N ARG A 470 16.23 -40.37 -1.36
CA ARG A 470 17.35 -40.86 -2.15
C ARG A 470 18.64 -40.08 -1.89
N THR A 471 18.52 -38.78 -1.64
CA THR A 471 19.66 -37.92 -1.27
C THR A 471 20.17 -38.24 0.11
N LYS A 472 19.28 -38.45 1.09
CA LYS A 472 19.65 -38.86 2.46
C LYS A 472 20.40 -40.18 2.46
N ASP A 473 19.90 -41.18 1.74
CA ASP A 473 20.55 -42.49 1.62
C ASP A 473 21.96 -42.35 1.03
N GLN A 474 22.12 -41.53 -0.02
CA GLN A 474 23.42 -41.26 -0.63
C GLN A 474 24.38 -40.56 0.33
N VAL A 475 23.90 -39.57 1.08
CA VAL A 475 24.71 -38.83 2.07
C VAL A 475 25.15 -39.75 3.20
N LEU A 476 24.27 -40.63 3.69
CA LEU A 476 24.62 -41.62 4.71
C LEU A 476 25.64 -42.63 4.19
N LEU A 477 25.50 -43.08 2.93
CA LEU A 477 26.47 -43.96 2.28
C LEU A 477 27.87 -43.32 2.20
N LEU A 478 27.96 -42.03 1.85
CA LEU A 478 29.25 -41.32 1.82
C LEU A 478 29.94 -41.34 3.20
N ILE A 479 29.16 -41.18 4.28
CA ILE A 479 29.69 -41.25 5.64
C ILE A 479 30.08 -42.69 6.01
N ASP A 480 29.33 -43.69 5.55
CA ASP A 480 29.68 -45.10 5.76
C ASP A 480 30.96 -45.50 5.01
N ILE A 481 31.26 -44.88 3.87
CA ILE A 481 32.54 -45.03 3.17
C ILE A 481 33.68 -44.50 4.05
N GLU A 482 33.54 -43.31 4.65
CA GLU A 482 34.54 -42.74 5.57
C GLU A 482 34.76 -43.62 6.82
N LEU A 483 33.72 -44.32 7.30
CA LEU A 483 33.81 -45.27 8.42
C LEU A 483 34.47 -46.61 8.04
N SER A 484 34.53 -46.93 6.74
CA SER A 484 35.01 -48.23 6.27
C SER A 484 36.54 -48.36 6.33
N TYR A 485 37.28 -47.27 6.07
CA TYR A 485 38.73 -47.29 5.99
C TYR A 485 39.36 -45.96 6.43
N MET A 486 40.31 -46.04 7.38
CA MET A 486 41.03 -44.88 7.91
C MET A 486 42.38 -44.74 7.21
N ASN A 487 42.49 -43.84 6.23
CA ASN A 487 43.71 -43.68 5.47
C ASN A 487 44.80 -42.91 6.25
N THR A 488 45.66 -43.64 6.95
CA THR A 488 46.83 -43.06 7.67
C THR A 488 47.96 -42.61 6.73
N ASN A 489 47.86 -42.85 5.42
CA ASN A 489 48.82 -42.35 4.43
C ASN A 489 48.44 -40.98 3.85
N HIS A 490 47.32 -40.40 4.29
CA HIS A 490 46.89 -39.08 3.84
C HIS A 490 47.95 -38.02 4.18
N GLU A 491 48.21 -37.07 3.28
CA GLU A 491 49.28 -36.06 3.42
C GLU A 491 49.13 -35.19 4.69
N ASP A 492 47.89 -34.93 5.09
CA ASP A 492 47.58 -34.19 6.31
C ASP A 492 47.63 -35.04 7.60
N PHE A 493 47.75 -36.36 7.50
CA PHE A 493 47.85 -37.23 8.67
C PHE A 493 49.25 -37.19 9.26
N ILE A 494 49.39 -36.44 10.35
CA ILE A 494 50.64 -36.32 11.09
C ILE A 494 50.79 -37.54 12.00
N GLY A 495 51.43 -38.60 11.50
CA GLY A 495 51.79 -39.76 12.32
C GLY A 495 52.72 -39.42 13.50
N PHE A 496 53.00 -40.41 14.35
CA PHE A 496 53.78 -40.24 15.60
C PHE A 496 55.14 -39.54 15.41
N ALA A 497 55.86 -39.81 14.30
CA ALA A 497 57.21 -39.26 14.06
C ALA A 497 57.23 -37.75 13.77
N ASN A 498 56.19 -37.22 13.11
CA ASN A 498 56.13 -35.82 12.68
C ASN A 498 55.34 -34.92 13.66
N ALA A 499 54.56 -35.51 14.58
CA ALA A 499 53.78 -34.77 15.57
C ALA A 499 54.67 -33.99 16.55
N GLN A 500 55.76 -34.61 17.04
CA GLN A 500 56.76 -33.93 17.89
C GLN A 500 57.54 -32.84 17.14
N GLN A 501 57.82 -33.01 15.84
CA GLN A 501 58.47 -32.00 15.03
C GLN A 501 57.54 -30.81 14.70
N ARG A 502 56.25 -31.04 14.42
CA ARG A 502 55.26 -29.98 14.18
C ARG A 502 54.94 -29.18 15.45
N ILE A 503 54.88 -29.78 16.64
CA ILE A 503 54.74 -29.04 17.91
C ILE A 503 55.91 -28.05 18.09
N ASN A 504 57.13 -28.45 17.71
CA ASN A 504 58.30 -27.57 17.75
C ASN A 504 58.34 -26.52 16.62
N GLN A 505 57.75 -26.79 15.45
CA GLN A 505 57.65 -25.83 14.34
C GLN A 505 56.47 -24.86 14.47
N MET A 506 55.35 -25.25 15.09
CA MET A 506 54.20 -24.36 15.37
C MET A 506 54.58 -23.19 16.29
N ASN A 507 55.59 -23.37 17.15
CA ASN A 507 56.16 -22.28 17.95
C ASN A 507 57.03 -21.29 17.13
N LYS A 508 57.34 -21.58 15.87
CA LYS A 508 58.21 -20.74 15.00
C LYS A 508 57.54 -20.23 13.72
N LYS A 509 56.35 -20.69 13.35
CA LYS A 509 55.63 -20.27 12.13
C LYS A 509 54.20 -19.82 12.47
N LYS A 510 54.04 -18.60 12.96
CA LYS A 510 52.79 -17.84 12.82
C LYS A 510 53.10 -16.52 12.11
N THR A 511 53.00 -16.57 10.78
CA THR A 511 52.80 -15.41 9.92
C THR A 511 51.71 -15.83 8.94
N ALA A 512 50.47 -15.62 9.36
CA ALA A 512 49.27 -15.76 8.55
C ALA A 512 48.53 -14.41 8.63
N GLY A 513 49.23 -13.36 8.18
CA GLY A 513 48.78 -11.99 8.29
C GLY A 513 47.72 -11.66 7.23
N ASN A 514 46.61 -11.11 7.72
CA ASN A 514 45.59 -10.30 7.01
C ASN A 514 44.34 -10.97 6.39
N GLN A 515 43.91 -12.18 6.78
CA GLN A 515 42.49 -12.52 6.57
C GLN A 515 41.61 -11.84 7.65
N VAL A 516 40.70 -10.98 7.20
CA VAL A 516 39.72 -10.29 8.05
C VAL A 516 38.63 -11.27 8.45
N ILE A 517 38.45 -11.47 9.76
CA ILE A 517 37.46 -12.36 10.37
C ILE A 517 36.11 -11.66 10.52
N ARG A 518 36.10 -10.38 10.93
CA ARG A 518 34.88 -9.58 11.10
C ARG A 518 35.19 -8.09 11.04
N LYS A 519 34.23 -7.31 10.52
CA LYS A 519 34.17 -5.86 10.66
C LYS A 519 32.84 -5.46 11.29
N GLY A 520 32.81 -4.35 12.02
CA GLY A 520 31.56 -3.82 12.57
C GLY A 520 31.76 -2.77 13.66
N TRP A 521 30.68 -2.09 14.02
CA TRP A 521 30.68 -1.09 15.09
C TRP A 521 30.71 -1.75 16.48
N LEU A 522 31.54 -1.21 17.38
CA LEU A 522 31.56 -1.54 18.80
C LEU A 522 31.79 -0.27 19.62
N THR A 523 31.17 -0.20 20.79
CA THR A 523 31.39 0.89 21.75
C THR A 523 32.45 0.49 22.78
N ILE A 524 33.51 1.29 22.93
CA ILE A 524 34.46 1.14 24.04
C ILE A 524 33.90 1.83 25.27
N ASN A 525 33.64 1.08 26.34
CA ASN A 525 32.88 1.55 27.50
C ASN A 525 33.75 2.08 28.66
N ASN A 526 34.99 1.60 28.81
CA ASN A 526 35.83 1.92 29.98
C ASN A 526 36.76 3.13 29.81
N ILE A 527 36.51 4.01 28.84
CA ILE A 527 37.26 5.27 28.66
C ILE A 527 36.77 6.30 29.67
N SER A 528 37.67 6.89 30.46
CA SER A 528 37.30 7.86 31.50
C SER A 528 36.54 9.06 30.93
N ILE A 529 35.61 9.60 31.72
CA ILE A 529 34.78 10.77 31.35
C ILE A 529 35.67 11.96 30.92
N MET A 530 36.84 12.14 31.56
CA MET A 530 37.83 13.17 31.19
C MET A 530 38.51 12.95 29.83
N LYS A 531 38.49 11.73 29.26
CA LYS A 531 39.06 11.38 27.94
C LYS A 531 37.98 11.17 26.85
N GLY A 532 36.73 11.57 27.12
CA GLY A 532 35.66 11.66 26.12
C GLY A 532 34.53 10.62 26.24
N GLY A 533 34.45 9.88 27.35
CA GLY A 533 33.35 8.94 27.63
C GLY A 533 33.32 7.72 26.71
N ALA A 534 32.24 6.93 26.80
CA ALA A 534 32.01 5.77 25.94
C ALA A 534 31.87 6.23 24.48
N LYS A 535 32.70 5.68 23.59
CA LYS A 535 32.74 6.07 22.18
C LYS A 535 32.65 4.85 21.29
N GLU A 536 31.92 5.01 20.20
CA GLU A 536 31.75 4.01 19.16
C GLU A 536 32.85 4.13 18.10
N TYR A 537 33.39 3.01 17.69
CA TYR A 537 34.44 2.90 16.69
C TYR A 537 34.13 1.76 15.72
N TRP A 538 34.69 1.83 14.51
CA TRP A 538 34.62 0.76 13.53
C TRP A 538 35.76 -0.23 13.78
N PHE A 539 35.44 -1.47 14.14
CA PHE A 539 36.42 -2.50 14.46
C PHE A 539 36.64 -3.44 13.27
N VAL A 540 37.91 -3.84 13.09
CA VAL A 540 38.35 -4.83 12.11
C VAL A 540 39.16 -5.90 12.87
N LEU A 541 38.60 -7.10 12.96
CA LEU A 541 39.23 -8.25 13.60
C LEU A 541 39.86 -9.15 12.54
N THR A 542 41.10 -9.54 12.76
CA THR A 542 41.86 -10.51 11.97
C THR A 542 42.34 -11.65 12.87
N ALA A 543 42.94 -12.69 12.30
CA ALA A 543 43.54 -13.79 13.06
C ALA A 543 44.74 -13.37 13.94
N GLU A 544 45.33 -12.19 13.70
CA GLU A 544 46.55 -11.73 14.40
C GLU A 544 46.33 -10.46 15.22
N SER A 545 45.38 -9.59 14.83
CA SER A 545 45.13 -8.32 15.51
C SER A 545 43.68 -7.87 15.40
N MET A 546 43.26 -7.05 16.35
CA MET A 546 42.05 -6.26 16.33
C MET A 546 42.42 -4.79 16.20
N SER A 547 42.06 -4.17 15.08
CA SER A 547 42.24 -2.73 14.85
C SER A 547 40.89 -2.02 14.95
N TRP A 548 40.89 -0.74 15.34
CA TRP A 548 39.70 0.08 15.23
C TRP A 548 39.99 1.46 14.68
N TYR A 549 38.98 2.02 14.01
CA TYR A 549 39.03 3.21 13.19
C TYR A 549 37.99 4.22 13.66
N LYS A 550 38.17 5.48 13.29
CA LYS A 550 37.19 6.53 13.58
C LYS A 550 35.82 6.23 12.96
N ASP A 551 35.83 5.69 11.75
CA ASP A 551 34.69 5.43 10.88
C ASP A 551 34.95 4.20 9.99
N ASP A 552 33.92 3.78 9.26
CA ASP A 552 33.93 2.63 8.34
C ASP A 552 34.68 2.88 7.02
N GLU A 553 35.13 4.12 6.78
CA GLU A 553 36.05 4.44 5.68
C GLU A 553 37.47 3.88 5.90
N GLU A 554 37.78 3.43 7.12
CA GLU A 554 39.06 2.80 7.50
C GLU A 554 40.31 3.65 7.22
N LYS A 555 40.14 4.99 7.09
CA LYS A 555 41.24 5.92 6.80
C LYS A 555 42.09 6.24 8.03
N GLU A 556 41.46 6.38 9.20
CA GLU A 556 42.14 6.78 10.44
C GLU A 556 42.13 5.65 11.48
N LYS A 557 43.18 4.83 11.49
CA LYS A 557 43.38 3.76 12.49
C LYS A 557 43.71 4.37 13.84
N LYS A 558 42.84 4.18 14.83
CA LYS A 558 43.02 4.69 16.20
C LYS A 558 43.90 3.81 17.06
N TYR A 559 43.82 2.50 16.88
CA TYR A 559 44.63 1.54 17.62
C TYR A 559 44.69 0.19 16.91
N MET A 560 45.71 -0.60 17.24
CA MET A 560 45.85 -2.00 16.84
C MET A 560 46.26 -2.79 18.08
N LEU A 561 45.45 -3.78 18.42
CA LEU A 561 45.64 -4.67 19.56
C LEU A 561 45.96 -6.09 19.05
N PRO A 562 47.14 -6.66 19.33
CA PRO A 562 47.43 -8.06 19.03
C PRO A 562 46.43 -8.99 19.75
N VAL A 563 45.92 -10.01 19.05
CA VAL A 563 44.98 -10.98 19.67
C VAL A 563 45.68 -12.01 20.55
N ASP A 564 47.00 -12.16 20.40
CA ASP A 564 47.81 -13.06 21.21
C ASP A 564 47.68 -12.73 22.71
N ASN A 565 47.56 -13.78 23.53
CA ASN A 565 47.39 -13.71 24.98
C ASN A 565 46.16 -12.92 25.46
N LEU A 566 45.17 -12.65 24.59
CA LEU A 566 43.89 -12.13 25.02
C LEU A 566 42.94 -13.25 25.45
N LYS A 567 42.15 -12.97 26.49
CA LYS A 567 40.96 -13.73 26.85
C LYS A 567 39.76 -12.82 26.97
N LEU A 568 38.60 -13.41 26.78
CA LEU A 568 37.32 -12.75 26.90
C LEU A 568 36.71 -13.07 28.28
N ARG A 569 36.06 -12.11 28.91
CA ARG A 569 35.19 -12.35 30.08
C ARG A 569 33.89 -11.60 29.92
N ASP A 570 32.84 -12.16 30.49
CA ASP A 570 31.57 -11.45 30.61
C ASP A 570 31.68 -10.39 31.71
N VAL A 571 31.10 -9.23 31.45
CA VAL A 571 31.01 -8.14 32.43
C VAL A 571 29.54 -8.02 32.81
N GLU A 572 29.26 -8.06 34.11
CA GLU A 572 27.91 -7.90 34.62
C GLU A 572 27.33 -6.54 34.20
N LYS A 573 26.08 -6.56 33.75
CA LYS A 573 25.35 -5.37 33.32
C LYS A 573 25.16 -4.44 34.52
N GLY A 574 25.82 -3.28 34.51
CA GLY A 574 25.60 -2.25 35.53
C GLY A 574 24.13 -1.76 35.52
N PHE A 575 23.61 -1.38 36.69
CA PHE A 575 22.19 -1.06 36.93
C PHE A 575 21.58 0.03 36.02
N MET A 576 22.40 0.79 35.29
CA MET A 576 21.99 1.84 34.35
C MET A 576 22.44 1.63 32.89
N SER A 577 23.10 0.53 32.52
CA SER A 577 23.52 0.28 31.13
C SER A 577 22.44 -0.47 30.35
N SER A 578 21.95 0.06 29.23
CA SER A 578 21.09 -0.68 28.30
C SER A 578 21.88 -1.67 27.43
N LYS A 579 23.17 -1.39 27.17
CA LYS A 579 24.04 -2.16 26.28
C LYS A 579 24.60 -3.43 26.94
N HIS A 580 24.85 -4.45 26.12
CA HIS A 580 25.45 -5.73 26.51
C HIS A 580 26.98 -5.63 26.40
N ILE A 581 27.70 -5.99 27.46
CA ILE A 581 29.15 -5.71 27.59
C ILE A 581 29.94 -7.00 27.78
N PHE A 582 31.09 -7.09 27.11
CA PHE A 582 32.13 -8.07 27.37
C PHE A 582 33.49 -7.38 27.45
N ALA A 583 34.46 -8.00 28.11
CA ALA A 583 35.80 -7.43 28.27
C ALA A 583 36.88 -8.35 27.70
N LEU A 584 37.86 -7.74 27.05
CA LEU A 584 39.11 -8.38 26.66
C LEU A 584 40.19 -8.04 27.68
N PHE A 585 40.91 -9.03 28.18
CA PHE A 585 42.02 -8.84 29.11
C PHE A 585 43.22 -9.68 28.68
N ASN A 586 44.43 -9.24 29.01
CA ASN A 586 45.63 -9.99 28.70
C ASN A 586 45.92 -11.01 29.82
N THR A 587 46.22 -12.26 29.46
CA THR A 587 46.50 -13.34 30.42
C THR A 587 47.78 -13.14 31.22
N GLU A 588 48.72 -12.34 30.71
CA GLU A 588 49.97 -11.98 31.39
C GLU A 588 49.82 -10.70 32.25
N GLN A 589 48.59 -10.25 32.51
CA GLN A 589 48.27 -9.03 33.28
C GLN A 589 48.86 -7.73 32.70
N ARG A 590 49.21 -7.72 31.41
CA ARG A 590 49.62 -6.49 30.70
C ARG A 590 48.40 -5.61 30.41
N ASN A 591 48.64 -4.31 30.27
CA ASN A 591 47.59 -3.39 29.82
C ASN A 591 47.19 -3.72 28.37
N VAL A 592 45.88 -3.82 28.14
CA VAL A 592 45.29 -4.14 26.83
C VAL A 592 45.09 -2.89 25.99
N TYR A 593 44.73 -1.78 26.63
CA TYR A 593 44.55 -0.51 25.94
C TYR A 593 45.01 0.64 26.83
N LYS A 594 46.08 1.35 26.42
CA LYS A 594 46.69 2.43 27.21
C LYS A 594 47.02 1.97 28.64
N ASP A 595 46.38 2.59 29.63
CA ASP A 595 46.58 2.30 31.06
C ASP A 595 45.58 1.25 31.59
N TYR A 596 44.69 0.73 30.73
CA TYR A 596 43.63 -0.19 31.12
C TYR A 596 44.05 -1.66 30.97
N ARG A 597 43.90 -2.42 32.06
CA ARG A 597 44.17 -3.87 32.12
C ARG A 597 43.14 -4.72 31.37
N GLN A 598 41.97 -4.16 31.11
CA GLN A 598 40.92 -4.77 30.29
C GLN A 598 40.35 -3.73 29.33
N LEU A 599 39.79 -4.17 28.21
CA LEU A 599 39.09 -3.34 27.23
C LEU A 599 37.62 -3.78 27.23
N GLU A 600 36.73 -2.91 27.68
CA GLU A 600 35.28 -3.19 27.71
C GLU A 600 34.63 -2.75 26.40
N LEU A 601 33.97 -3.71 25.76
CA LEU A 601 33.30 -3.55 24.47
C LEU A 601 31.81 -3.82 24.65
N ALA A 602 30.99 -2.92 24.11
CA ALA A 602 29.55 -2.96 24.26
C ALA A 602 28.84 -2.99 22.90
N CYS A 603 27.79 -3.81 22.81
CA CYS A 603 26.88 -3.92 21.65
C CYS A 603 25.44 -3.57 22.06
N GLU A 604 24.59 -3.28 21.08
CA GLU A 604 23.17 -2.95 21.30
C GLU A 604 22.33 -4.18 21.62
N SER A 605 22.60 -5.31 20.95
CA SER A 605 21.86 -6.56 21.13
C SER A 605 22.74 -7.68 21.72
N GLN A 606 22.10 -8.66 22.35
CA GLN A 606 22.78 -9.88 22.80
C GLN A 606 23.30 -10.71 21.61
N GLU A 607 22.56 -10.71 20.49
CA GLU A 607 22.95 -11.40 19.26
C GLU A 607 24.26 -10.85 18.69
N ASP A 608 24.46 -9.54 18.71
CA ASP A 608 25.71 -8.91 18.29
C ASP A 608 26.89 -9.29 19.19
N VAL A 609 26.67 -9.34 20.51
CA VAL A 609 27.69 -9.81 21.46
C VAL A 609 28.10 -11.24 21.14
N ASP A 610 27.13 -12.13 20.92
CA ASP A 610 27.41 -13.54 20.63
C ASP A 610 28.12 -13.70 19.28
N ALA A 611 27.75 -12.90 18.28
CA ALA A 611 28.39 -12.88 16.97
C ALA A 611 29.83 -12.34 17.02
N TRP A 612 30.11 -11.33 17.87
CA TRP A 612 31.47 -10.83 18.12
C TRP A 612 32.30 -11.84 18.91
N LYS A 613 31.76 -12.46 19.96
CA LYS A 613 32.41 -13.55 20.71
C LYS A 613 32.79 -14.72 19.80
N ALA A 614 31.89 -15.13 18.90
CA ALA A 614 32.17 -16.17 17.91
C ALA A 614 33.33 -15.79 16.97
N SER A 615 33.43 -14.53 16.57
CA SER A 615 34.57 -14.05 15.79
C SER A 615 35.87 -13.99 16.59
N PHE A 616 35.84 -13.66 17.88
CA PHE A 616 37.00 -13.76 18.76
C PHE A 616 37.47 -15.21 18.96
N LEU A 617 36.54 -16.16 19.09
CA LEU A 617 36.86 -17.59 19.13
C LEU A 617 37.59 -18.04 17.85
N ARG A 618 37.11 -17.60 16.68
CA ARG A 618 37.80 -17.84 15.39
C ARG A 618 39.19 -17.19 15.33
N ALA A 619 39.39 -16.07 16.03
CA ALA A 619 40.69 -15.41 16.17
C ALA A 619 41.59 -16.02 17.27
N GLY A 620 41.15 -17.09 17.96
CA GLY A 620 41.90 -17.75 19.03
C GLY A 620 41.79 -17.08 20.41
N VAL A 621 40.84 -16.16 20.60
CA VAL A 621 40.58 -15.48 21.87
C VAL A 621 39.42 -16.19 22.59
N TYR A 622 39.76 -16.94 23.63
CA TYR A 622 38.81 -17.79 24.35
C TYR A 622 38.22 -17.11 25.59
N PRO A 623 36.98 -17.46 25.98
CA PRO A 623 36.41 -17.01 27.25
C PRO A 623 37.20 -17.55 28.45
N GLU A 624 37.24 -16.78 29.53
CA GLU A 624 37.80 -17.18 30.81
C GLU A 624 37.00 -18.36 31.38
N ARG A 625 37.69 -19.47 31.70
CA ARG A 625 37.05 -20.63 32.33
C ARG A 625 36.65 -20.22 33.76
N VAL A 626 35.35 -20.14 34.03
CA VAL A 626 34.83 -19.96 35.39
C VAL A 626 35.14 -21.23 36.20
N THR A 627 36.22 -21.22 36.97
CA THR A 627 36.44 -22.22 38.02
C THR A 627 35.42 -21.99 39.12
N VAL A 628 34.34 -22.76 39.11
CA VAL A 628 33.44 -22.89 40.26
C VAL A 628 34.26 -23.50 41.41
N ARG A 629 34.67 -22.66 42.37
CA ARG A 629 35.18 -23.16 43.66
C ARG A 629 33.98 -23.71 44.41
N PHE A 630 33.87 -25.02 44.49
CA PHE A 630 33.04 -25.66 45.50
C PHE A 630 33.66 -25.31 46.87
N VAL A 631 32.90 -24.60 47.71
CA VAL A 631 33.17 -24.48 49.14
C VAL A 631 32.56 -25.68 49.84
#